data_AF-A0A436ELZ7-F1
#
_entry.id   AF-A0A436ELZ7-F1
#
_cell.length_a   1.000
_cell.length_b   1.000
_cell.length_c   1.000
_cell.angle_alpha   90.00
_cell.angle_beta   90.00
_cell.angle_gamma   90.00
#
_symmetry.space_group_name_H-M   'P 1'
#
loop_
_entity.id
_entity.type
_entity.pdbx_description
1 polymer ?
#
loop_
_entity_poly.entity_id
_entity_poly.type
_entity_poly.pdbx_seq_one_letter_code
_entity_poly.pdbx_strand_id
1 'polypeptide(L)' 'MNDATTGLDTLENSLLAEIASAADEPAIEAVRIAAFGKKGAVSEMLKTLGAMTAEERQVKGPAINGLKNRVTDALTARKA' A
#
# COMPACT_ATOMS: atom_id res chain seq x y z
N MET A 1 -6.35 -19.06 -10.65
CA MET A 1 -6.36 -17.59 -10.40
C MET A 1 -5.48 -17.33 -9.18
N ASN A 2 -4.50 -16.43 -9.29
CA ASN A 2 -3.56 -16.13 -8.20
C ASN A 2 -4.23 -15.27 -7.11
N ASP A 3 -4.55 -15.88 -5.96
CA ASP A 3 -5.09 -15.20 -4.77
C ASP A 3 -4.27 -13.99 -4.30
N ALA A 4 -2.94 -14.04 -4.52
CA ALA A 4 -2.04 -12.97 -4.10
C ALA A 4 -2.27 -11.66 -4.89
N THR A 5 -2.56 -11.74 -6.19
CA THR A 5 -2.76 -10.53 -7.02
C THR A 5 -4.08 -9.85 -6.70
N THR A 6 -5.15 -10.64 -6.52
CA THR A 6 -6.48 -10.13 -6.16
C THR A 6 -6.46 -9.36 -4.81
N GLY A 7 -5.71 -9.86 -3.83
CA GLY A 7 -5.57 -9.18 -2.53
C GLY A 7 -4.83 -7.85 -2.60
N LEU A 8 -3.78 -7.76 -3.42
CA LEU A 8 -3.03 -6.52 -3.65
C LEU A 8 -3.91 -5.47 -4.35
N ASP A 9 -4.59 -5.87 -5.42
CA ASP A 9 -5.44 -4.96 -6.19
C ASP A 9 -6.63 -4.45 -5.34
N THR A 10 -7.19 -5.31 -4.49
CA THR A 10 -8.26 -4.92 -3.56
C THR A 10 -7.77 -3.89 -2.55
N LEU A 11 -6.60 -4.13 -1.94
CA LEU A 11 -6.02 -3.19 -0.98
C LEU A 11 -5.68 -1.86 -1.65
N GLU A 12 -5.12 -1.89 -2.86
CA GLU A 12 -4.82 -0.70 -3.64
C GLU A 12 -6.07 0.14 -3.86
N ASN A 13 -7.14 -0.47 -4.38
CA ASN A 13 -8.38 0.23 -4.67
C ASN A 13 -9.01 0.83 -3.40
N SER A 14 -8.96 0.12 -2.26
CA SER A 14 -9.43 0.66 -0.98
C SER A 14 -8.64 1.89 -0.57
N LEU A 15 -7.31 1.81 -0.59
CA LEU A 15 -6.45 2.93 -0.20
C LEU A 15 -6.62 4.12 -1.13
N LEU A 16 -6.71 3.92 -2.45
CA LEU A 16 -6.94 5.00 -3.40
C LEU A 16 -8.31 5.67 -3.19
N ALA A 17 -9.36 4.90 -2.89
CA ALA A 17 -10.68 5.43 -2.57
C ALA A 17 -10.65 6.24 -1.26
N GLU A 18 -10.00 5.73 -0.22
CA GLU A 18 -9.83 6.42 1.06
C GLU A 18 -9.08 7.75 0.88
N ILE A 19 -7.97 7.76 0.14
CA ILE A 19 -7.21 8.97 -0.20
C ILE A 19 -8.09 9.99 -0.94
N ALA A 20 -8.85 9.53 -1.94
CA ALA A 20 -9.73 10.41 -2.72
C ALA A 20 -10.86 11.00 -1.86
N SER A 21 -11.36 10.26 -0.88
CA SER A 21 -12.44 10.67 0.02
C SER A 21 -12.00 11.57 1.18
N ALA A 22 -10.70 11.61 1.49
CA ALA A 22 -10.17 12.41 2.59
C ALA A 22 -10.38 13.91 2.34
N ALA A 23 -11.18 14.56 3.19
CA ALA A 23 -11.66 15.92 2.97
C ALA A 23 -10.67 17.02 3.36
N ASP A 24 -9.71 16.70 4.22
CA ASP A 24 -8.76 17.65 4.78
C ASP A 24 -7.41 16.99 5.12
N GLU A 25 -6.43 17.81 5.50
CA GLU A 25 -5.09 17.35 5.83
C GLU A 25 -5.04 16.32 6.97
N PRO A 26 -5.81 16.47 8.08
CA PRO A 26 -5.95 15.42 9.09
C PRO A 26 -6.47 14.09 8.55
N ALA A 27 -7.48 14.10 7.68
CA ALA A 27 -8.00 12.88 7.07
C ALA A 27 -6.97 12.22 6.14
N ILE A 28 -6.23 13.00 5.34
CA ILE A 28 -5.16 12.48 4.49
C ILE A 28 -4.06 11.83 5.35
N GLU A 29 -3.72 12.45 6.48
CA GLU A 29 -2.74 11.92 7.40
C GLU A 29 -3.21 10.62 8.09
N ALA A 30 -4.50 10.52 8.44
CA ALA A 30 -5.08 9.29 8.96
C ALA A 30 -4.94 8.13 7.96
N VAL A 31 -5.23 8.37 6.67
CA VAL A 31 -5.04 7.37 5.61
C VAL A 31 -3.56 7.01 5.44
N ARG A 32 -2.65 8.00 5.48
CA ARG A 32 -1.20 7.74 5.46
C ARG A 32 -0.77 6.83 6.61
N ILE A 33 -1.27 7.06 7.82
CA ILE A 33 -0.97 6.22 8.99
C ILE A 33 -1.57 4.82 8.84
N ALA A 34 -2.79 4.70 8.33
CA ALA A 34 -3.42 3.40 8.06
C ALA A 34 -2.68 2.59 6.99
N ALA A 35 -2.09 3.24 5.98
CA ALA A 35 -1.28 2.59 4.96
C ALA A 35 0.15 2.28 5.43
N PHE A 36 0.83 3.25 6.04
CA PHE A 36 2.28 3.23 6.25
C PHE A 36 2.72 3.32 7.73
N GLY A 37 1.79 3.40 8.68
CA GLY A 37 2.10 3.38 10.10
C GLY A 37 2.73 2.05 10.54
N LYS A 38 3.07 1.94 11.84
CA LYS A 38 3.72 0.75 12.42
C LYS A 38 2.94 -0.55 12.14
N LYS A 39 1.62 -0.45 12.10
CA LYS A 39 0.64 -1.52 11.80
C LYS A 39 -0.12 -1.26 10.50
N GLY A 40 0.40 -0.37 9.65
CA GLY A 40 -0.27 -0.03 8.40
C GLY A 40 -0.24 -1.19 7.41
N ALA A 41 -1.28 -1.30 6.58
CA ALA A 41 -1.47 -2.44 5.70
C ALA A 41 -0.26 -2.65 4.75
N VAL A 42 0.21 -1.59 4.09
CA VAL A 42 1.36 -1.65 3.19
C VAL A 42 2.66 -1.91 3.96
N SER A 43 2.80 -1.32 5.16
CA SER A 43 3.96 -1.58 6.03
C SER A 43 4.07 -3.04 6.47
N GLU A 44 2.96 -3.69 6.84
CA GLU A 44 2.97 -5.12 7.20
C GLU A 44 3.33 -5.98 5.98
N MET A 45 2.83 -5.67 4.78
CA MET A 45 3.21 -6.38 3.55
C MET A 45 4.70 -6.24 3.24
N LEU A 46 5.27 -5.03 3.37
CA LEU A 46 6.70 -4.81 3.17
C LEU A 46 7.55 -5.64 4.13
N LYS A 47 7.11 -5.84 5.38
CA LYS A 47 7.81 -6.71 6.33
C LYS A 47 7.81 -8.17 5.89
N THR A 48 6.73 -8.65 5.26
CA THR A 48 6.68 -10.03 4.75
C THR A 48 7.78 -10.32 3.73
N LEU A 49 8.19 -9.31 2.93
CA LEU A 49 9.30 -9.45 1.98
C LEU A 49 10.61 -9.82 2.68
N GLY A 50 10.83 -9.36 3.91
CA GLY A 50 12.02 -9.67 4.70
C GLY A 50 12.12 -11.13 5.11
N ALA A 51 10.98 -11.82 5.25
CA ALA A 51 10.90 -13.24 5.61
C ALA A 51 10.84 -14.19 4.40
N MET A 52 10.67 -13.65 3.18
CA MET A 52 10.59 -14.45 1.95
C MET A 52 11.96 -14.93 1.46
N THR A 53 11.94 -16.08 0.78
CA THR A 53 13.07 -16.59 -0.02
C THR A 53 13.39 -15.66 -1.21
N ALA A 54 14.54 -15.88 -1.85
CA ALA A 54 14.95 -15.07 -3.01
C ALA A 54 13.96 -15.23 -4.18
N GLU A 55 13.52 -16.45 -4.43
CA GLU A 55 12.58 -16.83 -5.49
C GLU A 55 11.20 -16.19 -5.23
N GLU A 56 10.69 -16.27 -4.01
CA GLU A 56 9.43 -15.62 -3.64
C GLU A 56 9.52 -14.10 -3.74
N ARG A 57 10.64 -13.51 -3.31
CA ARG A 57 10.87 -12.06 -3.38
C ARG A 57 10.97 -11.59 -4.82
N GLN A 58 11.52 -12.38 -5.74
CA GLN A 58 11.59 -12.05 -7.17
C GLN A 58 10.18 -11.87 -7.76
N VAL A 59 9.20 -12.65 -7.30
CA VAL A 59 7.81 -12.58 -7.78
C VAL A 59 6.99 -11.54 -7.01
N LYS A 60 7.01 -11.57 -5.67
CA LYS A 60 6.14 -10.73 -4.82
C LYS A 60 6.72 -9.34 -4.55
N GLY A 61 8.04 -9.19 -4.55
CA GLY A 61 8.75 -7.94 -4.28
C GLY A 61 8.35 -6.80 -5.21
N PRO A 62 8.39 -6.99 -6.55
CA PRO A 62 7.98 -5.95 -7.49
C PRO A 62 6.53 -5.50 -7.30
N ALA A 63 5.62 -6.44 -7.03
CA ALA A 63 4.21 -6.13 -6.83
C ALA A 63 3.96 -5.29 -5.57
N ILE A 64 4.56 -5.66 -4.44
CA ILE A 64 4.42 -4.94 -3.17
C ILE A 64 5.10 -3.55 -3.24
N ASN A 65 6.27 -3.45 -3.88
CA ASN A 65 6.93 -2.16 -4.09
C ASN A 65 6.13 -1.26 -5.06
N GLY A 66 5.51 -1.84 -6.09
CA GLY A 66 4.61 -1.12 -6.99
C GLY A 66 3.43 -0.51 -6.24
N LEU A 67 2.77 -1.28 -5.37
CA LEU A 67 1.69 -0.79 -4.50
C LEU A 67 2.17 0.37 -3.62
N LYS A 68 3.30 0.20 -2.93
CA LYS A 68 3.89 1.26 -2.09
C LYS A 68 4.05 2.57 -2.87
N ASN A 69 4.61 2.50 -4.08
CA ASN A 69 4.85 3.69 -4.89
C ASN A 69 3.54 4.37 -5.29
N ARG A 70 2.57 3.62 -5.85
CA ARG A 70 1.29 4.18 -6.28
C ARG A 70 0.51 4.86 -5.14
N VAL A 71 0.49 4.24 -3.95
CA VAL A 71 -0.16 4.83 -2.77
C VAL A 71 0.59 6.07 -2.28
N THR A 72 1.93 6.07 -2.31
CA THR A 72 2.75 7.24 -1.95
C THR A 72 2.50 8.41 -2.90
N ASP A 73 2.43 8.13 -4.21
CA ASP A 73 2.16 9.13 -5.23
C ASP A 73 0.77 9.73 -5.07
N ALA A 74 -0.25 8.90 -4.82
CA ALA A 74 -1.62 9.36 -4.57
C ALA A 74 -1.72 10.24 -3.31
N LEU A 75 -1.07 9.87 -2.21
CA LEU A 75 -1.02 10.68 -0.99
C LEU A 75 -0.31 12.02 -1.23
N THR A 76 0.80 12.00 -1.98
CA THR A 76 1.54 13.22 -2.33
C THR A 76 0.67 14.14 -3.19
N ALA A 77 0.02 13.61 -4.22
CA ALA A 77 -0.87 14.37 -5.10
C ALA A 77 -2.07 14.95 -4.37
N ARG A 78 -2.55 14.29 -3.30
CA ARG A 78 -3.66 14.77 -2.48
C ARG A 78 -3.27 15.88 -1.50
N LYS A 79 -2.00 15.94 -1.07
CA LYS A 79 -1.47 16.98 -0.17
C LYS A 79 -0.99 18.24 -0.91
N ALA A 80 -0.69 18.13 -2.21
CA ALA A 80 -0.21 19.23 -3.05
C ALA A 80 -1.34 20.22 -3.37
#